data_AF-J2JR12-F1
#
_entry.id   AF-J2JR12-F1
#
_cell.length_a   1.000
_cell.length_b   1.000
_cell.length_c   1.000
_cell.angle_alpha   90.00
_cell.angle_beta   90.00
_cell.angle_gamma   90.00
#
_symmetry.space_group_name_H-M   'P 1'
#
loop_
_entity.id
_entity.type
_entity.pdbx_description
1 polymer ?
#
loop_
_entity_poly.entity_id
_entity_poly.type
_entity_poly.pdbx_seq_one_letter_code
_entity_poly.pdbx_strand_id
1 'polypeptide(L)'
;DAPGPPHHDSAAAPIWGLVRSAQSEHPGRFVLADLDGQDTSYAALPAALATNEPQFAVRGGTVHLPKVAPVHAGTALREPADGTGWRLGMTGKGTLDHLILMPHDDAARPLERGEVRIAVRSAGVNFRDVLNVLGMYPGDAGAFGLEGAGVITETGPDVIGFAPGDRVMGLFPYAFGPVAVADERMVIR
;
A
#
# COMPACT_ATOMS: atom_id res chain seq x y z
N ASP A 1 4.66 -22.18 3.20
CA ASP A 1 4.21 -21.93 1.82
C ASP A 1 3.11 -20.87 1.81
N ALA A 2 3.51 -19.60 1.76
CA ALA A 2 2.55 -18.54 1.46
C ALA A 2 2.32 -18.57 -0.07
N PRO A 3 1.07 -18.52 -0.56
CA PRO A 3 0.84 -18.40 -2.00
C PRO A 3 1.53 -17.10 -2.45
N GLY A 4 2.37 -17.20 -3.49
CA GLY A 4 2.97 -16.02 -4.12
C GLY A 4 1.89 -15.03 -4.57
N PRO A 5 2.24 -13.76 -4.82
CA PRO A 5 1.27 -12.80 -5.30
C PRO A 5 0.59 -13.34 -6.57
N PRO A 6 -0.73 -13.11 -6.75
CA PRO A 6 -1.44 -13.54 -7.94
C PRO A 6 -0.70 -13.02 -9.17
N HIS A 7 -0.27 -13.94 -10.04
CA HIS A 7 0.32 -13.58 -11.32
C HIS A 7 -0.75 -12.89 -12.17
N HIS A 8 -0.77 -11.56 -12.14
CA HIS A 8 -1.59 -10.77 -13.02
C HIS A 8 -0.94 -10.75 -14.41
N ASP A 9 -1.44 -11.58 -15.32
CA ASP A 9 -1.08 -11.46 -16.73
C ASP A 9 -1.69 -10.18 -17.30
N SER A 10 -0.88 -9.11 -17.29
CA SER A 10 -1.28 -7.81 -17.80
C SER A 10 -1.59 -7.86 -19.30
N ALA A 11 -1.03 -8.81 -20.04
CA ALA A 11 -1.34 -9.00 -21.46
C ALA A 11 -2.74 -9.59 -21.68
N ALA A 12 -3.28 -10.33 -20.71
CA ALA A 12 -4.63 -10.86 -20.75
C ALA A 12 -5.71 -9.85 -20.31
N ALA A 13 -5.34 -8.74 -19.65
CA ALA A 13 -6.30 -7.75 -19.16
C ALA A 13 -7.21 -7.14 -20.25
N PRO A 14 -6.74 -6.82 -21.48
CA PRO A 14 -7.59 -6.31 -22.56
C PRO A 14 -8.69 -7.30 -23.00
N ILE A 15 -8.49 -8.61 -22.81
CA ILE A 15 -9.47 -9.65 -23.16
C ILE A 15 -10.76 -9.46 -22.37
N TRP A 16 -10.68 -8.97 -21.12
CA TRP A 16 -11.85 -8.65 -20.31
C TRP A 16 -12.74 -7.58 -20.94
N GLY A 17 -12.16 -6.55 -21.55
CA GLY A 17 -12.91 -5.52 -22.26
C GLY A 17 -13.54 -6.06 -23.54
N LEU A 18 -12.75 -6.78 -24.34
CA LEU A 18 -13.20 -7.37 -25.61
C LEU A 18 -14.35 -8.36 -25.42
N VAL A 19 -14.19 -9.34 -24.52
CA VAL A 19 -15.21 -10.35 -24.27
C VAL A 19 -16.46 -9.73 -23.63
N ARG A 20 -16.31 -8.69 -22.80
CA ARG A 20 -17.46 -7.95 -22.27
C ARG A 20 -18.29 -7.31 -23.38
N SER A 21 -17.66 -6.72 -24.40
CA SER A 21 -18.36 -6.20 -25.59
C SER A 21 -19.12 -7.32 -26.31
N ALA A 22 -18.44 -8.44 -26.58
CA ALA A 22 -19.06 -9.60 -27.22
C ALA A 22 -20.23 -10.19 -26.42
N GLN A 23 -20.16 -10.18 -25.09
CA GLN A 23 -21.25 -10.60 -24.20
C GLN A 23 -22.45 -9.66 -24.25
N SER A 24 -22.22 -8.35 -24.36
CA SER A 24 -23.29 -7.35 -24.54
C SER A 24 -23.99 -7.50 -25.89
N GLU A 25 -23.24 -7.81 -26.95
CA GLU A 25 -23.79 -8.02 -28.30
C GLU A 25 -24.43 -9.41 -28.47
N HIS A 26 -23.91 -10.42 -27.76
CA HIS A 26 -24.33 -11.82 -27.86
C HIS A 26 -24.53 -12.47 -26.48
N PRO A 27 -25.64 -12.17 -25.78
CA PRO A 27 -25.91 -12.69 -24.44
C PRO A 27 -25.90 -14.22 -24.38
N GLY A 28 -25.26 -14.77 -23.33
CA GLY A 28 -25.21 -16.21 -23.06
C GLY A 28 -24.31 -17.03 -24.00
N ARG A 29 -23.55 -16.38 -24.90
CA ARG A 29 -22.65 -17.08 -25.85
C ARG A 29 -21.22 -17.24 -25.34
N PHE A 30 -20.80 -16.38 -24.43
CA PHE A 30 -19.43 -16.32 -23.94
C PHE A 30 -19.43 -16.26 -22.41
N VAL A 31 -18.52 -17.00 -21.79
CA VAL A 31 -18.19 -16.91 -20.37
C VAL A 31 -16.70 -16.61 -20.25
N LEU A 32 -16.35 -15.66 -19.38
CA LEU A 32 -14.97 -15.33 -19.08
C LEU A 32 -14.60 -15.81 -17.68
N ALA A 33 -13.66 -16.75 -17.62
CA ALA A 33 -13.13 -17.31 -16.38
C ALA A 33 -11.64 -16.98 -16.25
N ASP A 34 -11.26 -16.31 -15.16
CA ASP A 34 -9.86 -16.06 -14.80
C ASP A 34 -9.43 -17.07 -13.73
N LEU A 35 -8.38 -17.85 -13.99
CA LEU A 35 -7.92 -18.95 -13.14
C LEU A 35 -6.48 -18.71 -12.68
N ASP A 36 -6.13 -19.15 -11.47
CA ASP A 36 -4.77 -19.09 -10.92
C ASP A 36 -3.89 -20.30 -11.25
N GLY A 37 -4.38 -21.21 -12.10
CA GLY A 37 -3.65 -22.41 -12.52
C GLY A 37 -3.58 -23.52 -11.47
N GLN A 38 -4.27 -23.41 -10.33
CA GLN A 38 -4.31 -24.47 -9.33
C GLN A 38 -5.33 -25.56 -9.69
N ASP A 39 -5.00 -26.82 -9.42
CA ASP A 39 -5.90 -27.97 -9.64
C ASP A 39 -7.25 -27.80 -8.94
N THR A 40 -7.24 -27.21 -7.74
CA THR A 40 -8.46 -26.88 -6.97
C THR A 40 -9.36 -25.89 -7.71
N SER A 41 -8.79 -24.92 -8.42
CA SER A 41 -9.53 -23.96 -9.22
C SER A 41 -10.11 -24.59 -10.49
N TYR A 42 -9.39 -25.49 -11.15
CA TYR A 42 -9.94 -26.28 -12.27
C TYR A 42 -11.10 -27.18 -11.82
N ALA A 43 -10.96 -27.84 -10.68
CA ALA A 43 -12.01 -28.68 -10.12
C ALA A 43 -13.30 -27.90 -9.76
N ALA A 44 -13.18 -26.62 -9.41
CA ALA A 44 -14.32 -25.74 -9.10
C ALA A 44 -15.02 -25.18 -10.35
N LEU A 45 -14.41 -25.28 -11.54
CA LEU A 45 -14.92 -24.66 -12.77
C LEU A 45 -16.34 -25.12 -13.17
N PRO A 46 -16.73 -26.42 -13.08
CA PRO A 46 -18.09 -26.84 -13.39
C PRO A 46 -19.15 -26.18 -12.48
N ALA A 47 -18.85 -26.06 -11.18
CA ALA A 47 -19.74 -25.39 -10.23
C ALA A 47 -19.82 -23.88 -10.50
N ALA A 48 -18.70 -23.26 -10.87
CA ALA A 48 -18.66 -21.85 -11.25
C ALA A 48 -19.51 -21.58 -12.50
N LEU A 49 -19.41 -22.43 -13.54
CA LEU A 49 -20.21 -22.32 -14.76
C LEU A 49 -21.71 -22.48 -14.48
N ALA A 50 -22.10 -23.33 -13.53
CA ALA A 50 -23.49 -23.53 -13.14
C ALA A 50 -24.13 -22.29 -12.49
N THR A 51 -23.35 -21.28 -12.07
CA THR A 51 -23.89 -20.01 -11.56
C THR A 51 -24.53 -19.14 -12.65
N ASN A 52 -24.26 -19.43 -13.93
CA ASN A 52 -24.65 -18.61 -15.09
C ASN A 52 -24.14 -17.17 -15.05
N GLU A 53 -23.11 -16.90 -14.23
CA GLU A 53 -22.45 -15.61 -14.22
C GLU A 53 -21.56 -15.49 -15.46
N PRO A 54 -21.69 -14.41 -16.25
CA PRO A 54 -20.95 -14.26 -17.51
C PRO A 54 -19.44 -14.07 -17.27
N GLN A 55 -19.06 -13.63 -16.06
CA GLN A 55 -17.67 -13.33 -15.72
C GLN A 55 -17.40 -13.72 -14.27
N PHE A 56 -16.29 -14.42 -14.02
CA PHE A 56 -15.84 -14.77 -12.68
C PHE A 56 -14.33 -15.04 -12.64
N ALA A 57 -13.76 -15.01 -11.44
CA ALA A 57 -12.41 -15.49 -11.18
C ALA A 57 -12.46 -16.68 -10.21
N VAL A 58 -11.55 -17.64 -10.35
CA VAL A 58 -11.40 -18.74 -9.39
C VAL A 58 -9.99 -18.70 -8.82
N ARG A 59 -9.89 -18.68 -7.48
CA ARG A 59 -8.62 -18.63 -6.74
C ARG A 59 -8.64 -19.67 -5.63
N GLY A 60 -7.69 -20.60 -5.64
CA GLY A 60 -7.63 -21.71 -4.69
C GLY A 60 -8.95 -22.48 -4.54
N GLY A 61 -9.69 -22.67 -5.64
CA GLY A 61 -11.02 -23.33 -5.63
C GLY A 61 -12.19 -22.45 -5.18
N THR A 62 -11.97 -21.18 -4.83
CA THR A 62 -13.03 -20.23 -4.45
C THR A 62 -13.45 -19.38 -5.65
N VAL A 63 -14.76 -19.28 -5.90
CA VAL A 63 -15.33 -18.47 -6.99
C VAL A 63 -15.56 -17.03 -6.52
N HIS A 64 -15.04 -16.07 -7.29
CA HIS A 64 -15.18 -14.64 -7.07
C HIS A 64 -15.98 -14.01 -8.22
N LEU A 65 -17.04 -13.27 -7.87
CA LEU A 65 -17.89 -12.58 -8.84
C LEU A 65 -17.57 -11.08 -8.87
N PRO A 66 -17.37 -10.47 -10.04
CA PRO A 66 -17.13 -9.05 -10.15
C PRO A 66 -18.43 -8.29 -9.86
N LYS A 67 -18.45 -7.50 -8.78
CA LYS A 67 -19.56 -6.60 -8.47
C LYS A 67 -19.06 -5.17 -8.36
N VAL A 68 -19.72 -4.26 -9.06
CA VAL A 68 -19.51 -2.83 -8.86
C VAL A 68 -20.22 -2.45 -7.57
N ALA A 69 -19.47 -1.87 -6.63
CA ALA A 69 -20.01 -1.34 -5.40
C ALA A 69 -19.59 0.14 -5.25
N PRO A 70 -20.44 0.99 -4.66
CA PRO A 70 -20.03 2.35 -4.30
C PRO A 70 -18.83 2.29 -3.35
N VAL A 71 -17.77 3.03 -3.68
CA VAL A 71 -16.64 3.23 -2.76
C VAL A 71 -17.14 4.10 -1.62
N HIS A 72 -17.37 3.49 -0.44
CA HIS A 72 -17.78 4.25 0.73
C HIS A 72 -16.58 5.02 1.27
N ALA A 73 -16.80 6.31 1.51
CA ALA A 73 -15.84 7.27 2.03
C ALA A 73 -15.09 6.87 3.31
N GLY A 74 -15.58 5.86 4.05
CA GLY A 74 -15.17 5.56 5.43
C GLY A 74 -14.23 4.37 5.61
N THR A 75 -13.81 3.66 4.56
CA THR A 75 -12.89 2.52 4.70
C THR A 75 -11.43 2.87 4.50
N ALA A 76 -11.13 4.00 3.85
CA ALA A 76 -9.77 4.45 3.59
C ALA A 76 -9.43 5.67 4.46
N LEU A 77 -8.18 5.73 4.93
CA LEU A 77 -7.64 6.92 5.56
C LEU A 77 -7.63 8.08 4.58
N ARG A 78 -8.07 9.25 5.03
CA ARG A 78 -8.12 10.48 4.24
C ARG A 78 -7.05 11.44 4.71
N GLU A 79 -6.24 11.92 3.77
CA GLU A 79 -5.26 12.96 4.04
C GLU A 79 -5.94 14.23 4.56
N PRO A 80 -5.35 14.93 5.53
CA PRO A 80 -5.82 16.24 5.96
C PRO A 80 -5.91 17.22 4.77
N ALA A 81 -7.07 17.85 4.59
CA ALA A 81 -7.33 18.74 3.46
C ALA A 81 -6.62 20.10 3.57
N ASP A 82 -6.10 20.43 4.75
CA ASP A 82 -5.41 21.69 5.04
C ASP A 82 -3.95 21.71 4.58
N GLY A 83 -3.45 20.61 4.01
CA GLY A 83 -2.08 20.50 3.52
C GLY A 83 -1.03 20.47 4.62
N THR A 84 -1.45 20.32 5.89
CA THR A 84 -0.52 20.11 7.00
C THR A 84 0.22 18.79 6.81
N GLY A 85 1.52 18.77 7.13
CA GLY A 85 2.28 17.53 7.14
C GLY A 85 1.61 16.51 8.05
N TRP A 86 1.47 15.28 7.59
CA TRP A 86 0.83 14.20 8.35
C TRP A 86 1.78 13.02 8.54
N ARG A 87 1.45 12.16 9.49
CA ARG A 87 2.09 10.85 9.67
C ARG A 87 1.05 9.83 10.08
N LEU A 88 1.30 8.56 9.79
CA LEU A 88 0.51 7.47 10.32
C LEU A 88 0.68 7.42 11.84
N GLY A 89 -0.44 7.30 12.52
CA GLY A 89 -0.53 7.09 13.96
C GLY A 89 -1.66 6.12 14.28
N MET A 90 -1.97 6.00 15.56
CA MET A 90 -3.08 5.19 16.03
C MET A 90 -3.78 5.87 17.21
N THR A 91 -5.09 5.68 17.34
CA THR A 91 -5.86 6.09 18.53
C THR A 91 -5.85 5.05 19.65
N GLY A 92 -5.47 3.81 19.32
CA GLY A 92 -5.39 2.68 20.26
C GLY A 92 -4.75 1.45 19.61
N LYS A 93 -4.52 0.40 20.41
CA LYS A 93 -3.92 -0.87 19.96
C LYS A 93 -4.98 -1.98 19.83
N GLY A 94 -4.61 -3.10 19.23
CA GLY A 94 -5.39 -4.35 19.16
C GLY A 94 -6.10 -4.61 17.83
N THR A 95 -6.29 -3.59 16.99
CA THR A 95 -6.89 -3.71 15.65
C THR A 95 -6.28 -2.68 14.69
N LEU A 96 -6.26 -2.99 13.40
CA LEU A 96 -5.85 -2.06 12.34
C LEU A 96 -6.83 -0.89 12.18
N ASP A 97 -8.08 -1.02 12.63
CA ASP A 97 -9.12 0.01 12.52
C ASP A 97 -8.79 1.29 13.32
N HIS A 98 -7.85 1.20 14.26
CA HIS A 98 -7.41 2.34 15.05
C HIS A 98 -6.34 3.19 14.37
N LEU A 99 -5.85 2.79 13.19
CA LEU A 99 -4.92 3.59 12.42
C LEU A 99 -5.59 4.91 11.99
N ILE A 100 -4.85 6.00 12.11
CA ILE A 100 -5.30 7.34 11.70
C ILE A 100 -4.13 8.11 11.08
N LEU A 101 -4.44 9.15 10.31
CA LEU A 101 -3.45 10.15 9.93
C LEU A 101 -3.47 11.27 10.97
N MET A 102 -2.33 11.51 11.59
CA MET A 102 -2.13 12.53 12.62
C MET A 102 -1.29 13.68 12.05
N PRO A 103 -1.45 14.91 12.56
CA PRO A 103 -0.51 15.99 12.27
C PRO A 103 0.94 15.60 12.61
N HIS A 104 1.87 16.03 11.76
CA HIS A 104 3.30 15.83 11.95
C HIS A 104 3.99 17.19 12.09
N ASP A 105 4.01 17.71 13.31
CA ASP A 105 4.57 19.04 13.61
C ASP A 105 6.07 19.13 13.23
N ASP A 106 6.84 18.05 13.45
CA ASP A 106 8.26 17.99 13.08
C ASP A 106 8.51 18.01 11.55
N ALA A 107 7.49 17.81 10.71
CA ALA A 107 7.66 17.90 9.26
C ALA A 107 8.10 19.30 8.81
N ALA A 108 7.65 20.34 9.53
CA ALA A 108 7.85 21.74 9.17
C ALA A 108 8.83 22.49 10.09
N ARG A 109 9.33 21.85 11.17
CA ARG A 109 10.29 22.51 12.07
C ARG A 109 11.61 22.82 11.33
N PRO A 110 12.36 23.86 11.74
CA PRO A 110 13.71 24.09 11.23
C PRO A 110 14.61 22.87 11.43
N LEU A 111 15.49 22.59 10.46
CA LEU A 111 16.45 21.50 10.55
C LEU A 111 17.58 21.85 11.53
N GLU A 112 17.93 20.87 12.35
CA GLU A 112 19.12 20.91 13.20
C GLU A 112 20.36 20.52 12.39
N ARG A 113 21.52 20.66 13.03
CA ARG A 113 22.82 20.33 12.46
C ARG A 113 22.87 18.85 12.07
N GLY A 114 23.31 18.55 10.85
CA GLY A 114 23.42 17.18 10.35
C GLY A 114 22.09 16.54 9.97
N GLU A 115 20.97 17.28 9.97
CA GLU A 115 19.68 16.76 9.54
C GLU A 115 19.40 17.04 8.07
N VAL A 116 18.62 16.17 7.43
CA VAL A 116 18.05 16.37 6.09
C VAL A 116 16.54 16.18 6.15
N ARG A 117 15.81 17.01 5.39
CA ARG A 117 14.37 16.82 5.18
C ARG A 117 14.14 16.04 3.90
N ILE A 118 13.31 15.01 3.98
CA ILE A 118 13.07 14.07 2.89
C ILE A 118 11.58 14.11 2.55
N ALA A 119 11.27 14.41 1.29
CA ALA A 119 9.97 14.12 0.69
C ALA A 119 9.90 12.61 0.42
N VAL A 120 9.22 11.89 1.30
CA VAL A 120 9.14 10.42 1.26
C VAL A 120 8.29 9.98 0.06
N ARG A 121 8.77 8.99 -0.68
CA ARG A 121 8.09 8.42 -1.85
C ARG A 121 7.60 7.00 -1.60
N SER A 122 8.32 6.26 -0.77
CA SER A 122 7.96 4.90 -0.37
C SER A 122 8.57 4.60 0.99
N ALA A 123 7.90 3.78 1.78
CA ALA A 123 8.37 3.33 3.07
C ALA A 123 8.19 1.81 3.20
N GLY A 124 9.11 1.16 3.91
CA GLY A 124 9.02 -0.26 4.20
C GLY A 124 8.06 -0.50 5.36
N VAL A 125 7.11 -1.43 5.20
CA VAL A 125 6.28 -1.91 6.30
C VAL A 125 6.93 -3.13 6.90
N ASN A 126 7.27 -3.05 8.19
CA ASN A 126 7.95 -4.12 8.90
C ASN A 126 7.00 -4.86 9.85
N PHE A 127 7.36 -6.10 10.20
CA PHE A 127 6.58 -6.91 11.15
C PHE A 127 6.40 -6.21 12.50
N ARG A 128 7.40 -5.43 12.92
CA ARG A 128 7.35 -4.54 14.08
C ARG A 128 6.17 -3.56 14.04
N ASP A 129 5.91 -2.93 12.90
CA ASP A 129 4.82 -1.96 12.76
C ASP A 129 3.47 -2.65 12.96
N VAL A 130 3.30 -3.85 12.40
CA VAL A 130 2.09 -4.67 12.56
C VAL A 130 1.90 -5.11 14.01
N LEU A 131 2.95 -5.65 14.65
CA LEU A 131 2.89 -6.06 16.05
C LEU A 131 2.59 -4.88 16.97
N ASN A 132 3.09 -3.68 16.66
CA ASN A 132 2.78 -2.48 17.43
C ASN A 132 1.28 -2.16 17.38
N VAL A 133 0.68 -2.16 16.18
CA VAL A 133 -0.76 -1.91 16.00
C VAL A 133 -1.59 -2.96 16.71
N LEU A 134 -1.22 -4.24 16.60
CA LEU A 134 -1.95 -5.34 17.26
C LEU A 134 -1.71 -5.42 18.77
N GLY A 135 -0.90 -4.54 19.36
CA GLY A 135 -0.61 -4.57 20.80
C GLY A 135 0.23 -5.75 21.25
N MET A 136 0.95 -6.38 20.32
CA MET A 136 1.77 -7.57 20.54
C MET A 136 3.27 -7.24 20.66
N TYR A 137 3.67 -6.01 20.34
CA TYR A 137 5.07 -5.59 20.47
C TYR A 137 5.44 -5.32 21.94
N PRO A 138 6.52 -5.91 22.48
CA PRO A 138 6.94 -5.69 23.85
C PRO A 138 7.52 -4.27 24.03
N GLY A 139 7.02 -3.55 25.04
CA GLY A 139 7.50 -2.20 25.37
C GLY A 139 7.03 -1.12 24.38
N ASP A 140 7.82 -0.06 24.27
CA ASP A 140 7.54 1.04 23.35
C ASP A 140 8.13 0.76 21.96
N ALA A 141 7.25 0.74 20.95
CA ALA A 141 7.65 0.60 19.56
C ALA A 141 8.09 1.94 18.94
N GLY A 142 7.96 3.07 19.63
CA GLY A 142 8.33 4.37 19.12
C GLY A 142 7.59 4.73 17.83
N ALA A 143 8.29 5.42 16.93
CA ALA A 143 7.74 5.87 15.65
C ALA A 143 7.40 4.71 14.70
N PHE A 144 6.33 4.92 13.94
CA PHE A 144 5.99 4.12 12.77
C PHE A 144 6.89 4.41 11.59
N GLY A 145 7.14 3.39 10.76
CA GLY A 145 7.87 3.54 9.51
C GLY A 145 9.30 4.00 9.79
N LEU A 146 10.18 3.03 10.05
CA LEU A 146 11.58 3.30 10.38
C LEU A 146 12.51 3.31 9.16
N GLU A 147 11.97 3.11 7.97
CA GLU A 147 12.76 3.08 6.75
C GLU A 147 11.95 3.56 5.55
N GLY A 148 12.66 4.11 4.58
CA GLY A 148 12.05 4.53 3.32
C GLY A 148 13.04 5.06 2.31
N ALA A 149 12.47 5.50 1.20
CA ALA A 149 13.15 6.18 0.12
C ALA A 149 12.40 7.43 -0.28
N GLY A 150 13.14 8.46 -0.69
CA GLY A 150 12.57 9.76 -0.99
C GLY A 150 13.55 10.68 -1.70
N VAL A 151 13.22 11.96 -1.68
CA VAL A 151 14.04 13.03 -2.27
C VAL A 151 14.33 14.06 -1.18
N ILE A 152 15.58 14.44 -1.01
CA ILE A 152 15.95 15.52 -0.08
C ILE A 152 15.35 16.83 -0.57
N THR A 153 14.69 17.57 0.31
CA THR A 153 14.09 18.88 0.02
C THR A 153 14.82 20.03 0.73
N GLU A 154 15.47 19.76 1.85
CA GLU A 154 16.26 20.73 2.61
C GLU A 154 17.39 20.00 3.34
N THR A 155 18.51 20.70 3.53
CA THR A 155 19.66 20.25 4.31
C THR A 155 19.87 21.21 5.48
N GLY A 156 20.06 20.66 6.67
CA GLY A 156 20.38 21.41 7.87
C GLY A 156 21.83 21.92 7.87
N PRO A 157 22.21 22.70 8.91
CA PRO A 157 23.55 23.22 9.03
C PRO A 157 24.63 22.12 8.97
N ASP A 158 25.70 22.42 8.25
CA ASP A 158 26.93 21.63 8.10
C ASP A 158 26.78 20.25 7.42
N VAL A 159 25.61 19.97 6.83
CA VAL A 159 25.43 18.87 5.89
C VAL A 159 26.16 19.20 4.59
N ILE A 160 27.14 18.37 4.22
CA ILE A 160 27.97 18.55 3.01
C ILE A 160 27.82 17.42 1.99
N GLY A 161 27.36 16.23 2.43
CA GLY A 161 27.27 15.05 1.58
C GLY A 161 26.06 15.04 0.63
N PHE A 162 25.08 15.90 0.92
CA PHE A 162 23.78 15.91 0.30
C PHE A 162 23.33 17.31 -0.11
N ALA A 163 22.43 17.37 -1.08
CA ALA A 163 21.76 18.59 -1.53
C ALA A 163 20.27 18.32 -1.82
N PRO A 164 19.42 19.37 -1.79
CA PRO A 164 18.06 19.26 -2.29
C PRO A 164 18.00 18.71 -3.71
N GLY A 165 17.10 17.75 -3.95
CA GLY A 165 16.95 17.02 -5.21
C GLY A 165 17.62 15.64 -5.20
N ASP A 166 18.50 15.36 -4.24
CA ASP A 166 19.11 14.04 -4.10
C ASP A 166 18.06 12.96 -3.79
N ARG A 167 18.10 11.87 -4.54
CA ARG A 167 17.32 10.66 -4.23
C ARG A 167 18.07 9.88 -3.16
N VAL A 168 17.39 9.50 -2.10
CA VAL A 168 18.00 8.77 -0.97
C VAL A 168 17.13 7.63 -0.50
N MET A 169 17.75 6.64 0.13
CA MET A 169 17.08 5.64 0.96
C MET A 169 17.83 5.45 2.28
N GLY A 170 17.14 4.99 3.31
CA GLY A 170 17.79 4.75 4.59
C GLY A 170 16.81 4.46 5.72
N LEU A 171 17.33 4.62 6.95
CA LEU A 171 16.59 4.38 8.17
C LEU A 171 16.23 5.72 8.83
N PHE A 172 14.95 6.05 8.89
CA PHE A 172 14.48 7.28 9.51
C PHE A 172 13.05 7.10 10.01
N PRO A 173 12.70 7.70 11.18
CA PRO A 173 11.37 7.57 11.75
C PRO A 173 10.33 8.32 10.92
N TYR A 174 9.06 7.99 11.14
CA TYR A 174 7.91 8.66 10.54
C TYR A 174 7.85 8.57 9.02
N ALA A 175 8.49 7.56 8.42
CA ALA A 175 8.47 7.34 6.97
C ALA A 175 7.05 7.04 6.43
N PHE A 176 6.08 6.71 7.30
CA PHE A 176 4.66 6.63 6.93
C PHE A 176 4.01 8.02 6.95
N GLY A 177 4.57 8.94 6.18
CA GLY A 177 4.10 10.31 5.99
C GLY A 177 4.78 10.91 4.76
N PRO A 178 4.28 12.03 4.21
CA PRO A 178 4.87 12.68 3.04
C PRO A 178 6.25 13.29 3.32
N VAL A 179 6.57 13.56 4.59
CA VAL A 179 7.80 14.24 5.00
C VAL A 179 8.39 13.52 6.21
N ALA A 180 9.70 13.30 6.17
CA ALA A 180 10.49 12.85 7.32
C ALA A 180 11.72 13.74 7.48
N VAL A 181 12.21 13.85 8.72
CA VAL A 181 13.51 14.46 9.04
C VAL A 181 14.42 13.36 9.55
N ALA A 182 15.63 13.30 8.99
CA ALA A 182 16.59 12.24 9.26
C ALA A 182 17.97 12.82 9.51
N ASP A 183 18.78 12.11 10.30
CA ASP A 183 20.22 12.35 10.38
C ASP A 183 20.87 11.94 9.05
N GLU A 184 21.74 12.79 8.49
CA GLU A 184 22.39 12.57 7.18
C GLU A 184 23.19 11.25 7.14
N ARG A 185 23.66 10.76 8.29
CA ARG A 185 24.45 9.52 8.40
C ARG A 185 23.60 8.26 8.26
N MET A 186 22.28 8.39 8.39
CA MET A 186 21.33 7.28 8.35
C MET A 186 20.73 7.07 6.94
N VAL A 187 21.17 7.86 5.96
CA VAL A 187 20.70 7.78 4.57
C VAL A 187 21.85 7.63 3.59
N ILE A 188 21.55 7.04 2.44
CA ILE A 188 22.47 6.84 1.32
C ILE A 188 21.81 7.27 0.00
N ARG A 189 22.61 7.69 -0.98
CA ARG A 189 22.17 8.08 -2.33
C ARG A 189 22.08 6.87 -3.26
#